data_AF-A0A955TQR8-F1
#
_entry.id   AF-A0A955TQR8-F1
#
_cell.length_a   1.000
_cell.length_b   1.000
_cell.length_c   1.000
_cell.angle_alpha   90.00
_cell.angle_beta   90.00
_cell.angle_gamma   90.00
#
_symmetry.space_group_name_H-M   'P 1'
#
loop_
_entity.id
_entity.type
_entity.pdbx_description
1 polymer ?
#
loop_
_entity_poly.entity_id
_entity_poly.type
_entity_poly.pdbx_seq_one_letter_code
_entity_poly.pdbx_strand_id
1 'polypeptide(L)'
;MRDRLLLKIPVLGDLMTMLTLSKFVQNFAVLYRAGIPILPCLRLCQGLVGNTIVAEALQKTEQAVAEGVSIHESLGRHPIFPTMMIQMISVGETTGKLPRTLMNVANFYNREIPRRVKKIFTI
;
A
#
# COMPACT_ATOMS: atom_id res chain seq x y z
N MET A 1 25.26 6.61 26.39
CA MET A 1 24.06 7.44 26.12
C MET A 1 23.54 7.36 24.67
N ARG A 2 24.37 6.97 23.69
CA ARG A 2 23.99 6.86 22.27
C ARG A 2 23.15 5.60 21.94
N ASP A 3 23.28 4.55 22.73
CA ASP A 3 22.64 3.24 22.46
C ASP A 3 21.12 3.23 22.73
N ARG A 4 20.62 4.14 23.58
CA ARG A 4 19.18 4.35 23.83
C ARG A 4 18.46 5.08 22.69
N LEU A 5 19.19 5.85 21.87
CA LEU A 5 18.62 6.53 20.71
C LEU A 5 18.43 5.55 19.54
N LEU A 6 19.38 4.62 19.39
CA LEU A 6 19.41 3.59 18.34
C LEU A 6 18.31 2.52 18.53
N LEU A 7 17.85 2.28 19.76
CA LEU A 7 16.73 1.38 20.07
C LEU A 7 15.34 2.04 19.93
N LYS A 8 15.25 3.34 19.63
CA LYS A 8 13.98 4.12 19.62
C LYS A 8 13.35 4.40 18.25
N ILE A 9 14.01 4.00 17.15
CA ILE A 9 13.53 4.25 15.78
C ILE A 9 12.79 3.05 15.10
N PRO A 10 12.56 1.85 15.69
CA PRO A 10 11.85 0.79 14.96
C PRO A 10 10.40 1.16 14.62
N VAL A 11 9.71 1.93 15.47
CA VAL A 11 8.28 2.28 15.28
C VAL A 11 8.07 3.30 14.15
N LEU A 12 9.08 4.11 13.83
CA LEU A 12 8.97 5.12 12.79
C LEU A 12 8.93 4.49 11.39
N GLY A 13 9.67 3.39 11.17
CA GLY A 13 9.68 2.66 9.92
C GLY A 13 8.29 2.13 9.55
N ASP A 14 7.60 1.50 10.51
CA ASP A 14 6.24 1.00 10.32
C ASP A 14 5.25 2.12 9.95
N LEU A 15 5.36 3.28 10.61
CA LEU A 15 4.51 4.43 10.30
C LEU A 15 4.78 4.97 8.89
N MET A 16 6.05 5.09 8.50
CA MET A 16 6.42 5.54 7.16
C MET A 16 5.93 4.58 6.08
N THR A 17 6.08 3.27 6.29
CA THR A 17 5.49 2.24 5.42
C THR A 17 3.98 2.43 5.30
N MET A 18 3.28 2.59 6.43
CA MET A 18 1.83 2.77 6.43
C MET A 18 1.38 4.03 5.68
N LEU A 19 2.11 5.14 5.82
CA LEU A 19 1.88 6.38 5.06
C LEU A 19 2.09 6.16 3.56
N THR A 20 3.17 5.49 3.17
CA THR A 20 3.47 5.16 1.77
C THR A 20 2.38 4.28 1.15
N LEU A 21 1.95 3.23 1.85
CA LEU A 21 0.89 2.34 1.37
C LEU A 21 -0.47 3.04 1.30
N SER A 22 -0.75 3.95 2.23
CA SER A 22 -1.94 4.80 2.16
C SER A 22 -1.94 5.66 0.89
N LYS A 23 -0.81 6.30 0.57
CA LYS A 23 -0.66 7.07 -0.67
C LYS A 23 -0.83 6.21 -1.91
N PHE A 24 -0.22 5.02 -1.93
CA PHE A 24 -0.40 4.05 -3.01
C PHE A 24 -1.88 3.77 -3.26
N VAL A 25 -2.60 3.31 -2.23
CA VAL A 25 -3.99 2.88 -2.36
C VAL A 25 -4.90 4.05 -2.76
N GLN A 26 -4.67 5.26 -2.24
CA GLN A 26 -5.44 6.45 -2.62
C GLN A 26 -5.24 6.81 -4.10
N ASN A 27 -3.98 6.87 -4.56
CA ASN A 27 -3.67 7.18 -5.95
C ASN A 27 -4.22 6.09 -6.88
N PHE A 28 -4.02 4.83 -6.53
CA PHE A 28 -4.52 3.70 -7.31
C PHE A 28 -6.05 3.70 -7.40
N ALA A 29 -6.76 3.97 -6.30
CA ALA A 29 -8.21 4.10 -6.30
C ALA A 29 -8.71 5.25 -7.18
N VAL A 30 -8.04 6.40 -7.15
CA VAL A 30 -8.39 7.57 -7.98
C VAL A 30 -8.20 7.25 -9.46
N LEU A 31 -7.03 6.73 -9.85
CA LEU A 31 -6.71 6.40 -11.23
C LEU A 31 -7.65 5.33 -11.78
N TYR A 32 -7.84 4.25 -11.02
CA TYR A 32 -8.69 3.13 -11.44
C TYR A 32 -10.16 3.55 -11.56
N ARG A 33 -10.67 4.38 -10.64
CA ARG A 33 -12.02 4.94 -10.73
C ARG A 33 -12.20 5.90 -11.91
N ALA A 34 -11.13 6.57 -12.34
CA ALA A 34 -11.13 7.40 -13.54
C ALA A 34 -11.15 6.57 -14.85
N GLY A 35 -11.23 5.23 -14.77
CA GLY A 35 -11.29 4.34 -15.93
C GLY A 35 -9.92 4.04 -16.54
N ILE A 36 -8.84 4.41 -15.87
CA ILE A 36 -7.49 4.10 -16.34
C ILE A 36 -7.26 2.58 -16.20
N PRO A 37 -6.77 1.90 -17.25
CA PRO A 37 -6.46 0.48 -17.17
C PRO A 37 -5.45 0.17 -16.06
N ILE A 38 -5.49 -1.06 -15.56
CA ILE A 38 -4.79 -1.41 -14.33
C ILE A 38 -3.26 -1.32 -14.42
N LEU A 39 -2.67 -1.75 -15.54
CA LEU A 39 -1.23 -1.71 -15.76
C LEU A 39 -0.71 -0.26 -15.75
N PRO A 40 -1.29 0.69 -16.52
CA PRO A 40 -0.99 2.11 -16.37
C PRO A 40 -1.19 2.64 -14.94
N CYS A 41 -2.22 2.21 -14.21
CA CYS A 41 -2.42 2.62 -12.81
C CYS A 41 -1.23 2.21 -11.93
N LEU A 42 -0.80 0.95 -12.03
CA LEU A 42 0.36 0.43 -11.28
C LEU A 42 1.63 1.21 -11.64
N ARG A 43 1.86 1.45 -12.94
CA ARG A 43 3.01 2.22 -13.43
C ARG A 43 3.04 3.65 -12.89
N LEU A 44 1.92 4.36 -12.96
CA LEU A 44 1.82 5.74 -12.44
C LEU A 44 2.06 5.76 -10.92
N CYS A 45 1.53 4.77 -10.19
CA CYS A 45 1.71 4.70 -8.75
C CYS A 45 3.18 4.53 -8.33
N GLN A 46 4.04 3.88 -9.13
CA GLN A 46 5.47 3.76 -8.84
C GLN A 46 6.14 5.12 -8.62
N GLY A 47 5.79 6.12 -9.44
CA GLY A 47 6.33 7.49 -9.32
C GLY A 47 5.69 8.32 -8.20
N LEU A 48 4.51 7.93 -7.71
CA LEU A 48 3.73 8.72 -6.74
C LEU A 48 3.95 8.31 -5.27
N VAL A 49 4.46 7.10 -5.02
CA VAL A 49 4.59 6.57 -3.64
C VAL A 49 5.74 7.17 -2.85
N GLY A 50 6.77 7.73 -3.51
CA GLY A 50 7.92 8.37 -2.86
C GLY A 50 8.77 7.43 -1.99
N ASN A 51 8.70 6.12 -2.22
CA ASN A 51 9.45 5.09 -1.51
C ASN A 51 9.95 4.05 -2.52
N THR A 52 11.27 3.87 -2.61
CA THR A 52 11.90 3.00 -3.61
C THR A 52 11.48 1.53 -3.45
N ILE A 53 11.38 1.03 -2.21
CA ILE A 53 11.00 -0.37 -1.94
C ILE A 53 9.57 -0.64 -2.46
N VAL A 54 8.63 0.27 -2.19
CA VAL A 54 7.26 0.15 -2.69
C VAL A 54 7.20 0.35 -4.20
N ALA A 55 7.97 1.28 -4.76
CA ALA A 55 8.03 1.50 -6.21
C ALA A 55 8.53 0.24 -6.95
N GLU A 56 9.61 -0.39 -6.48
CA GLU A 56 10.12 -1.65 -7.03
C GLU A 56 9.11 -2.80 -6.90
N ALA A 57 8.42 -2.90 -5.76
CA ALA A 57 7.37 -3.88 -5.57
C ALA A 57 6.20 -3.67 -6.54
N LEU A 58 5.81 -2.42 -6.79
CA LEU A 58 4.79 -2.07 -7.78
C LEU A 58 5.24 -2.33 -9.22
N GLN A 59 6.52 -2.14 -9.53
CA GLN A 59 7.09 -2.49 -10.84
C GLN A 59 7.05 -4.00 -11.08
N LYS A 60 7.49 -4.81 -10.11
CA LYS A 60 7.39 -6.27 -10.19
C LYS A 60 5.94 -6.73 -10.27
N THR A 61 5.04 -6.02 -9.58
CA THR A 61 3.61 -6.29 -9.64
C THR A 61 3.01 -5.98 -11.01
N GLU A 62 3.38 -4.84 -11.62
CA GLU A 62 2.99 -4.52 -12.98
C GLU A 62 3.41 -5.61 -13.98
N GLN A 63 4.65 -6.10 -13.88
CA GLN A 63 5.18 -7.15 -14.75
C GLN A 63 4.40 -8.45 -14.60
N ALA A 64 4.20 -8.92 -13.37
CA ALA A 64 3.46 -10.16 -13.12
C ALA A 64 1.98 -10.07 -13.56
N VAL A 65 1.33 -8.91 -13.36
CA VAL A 65 -0.04 -8.69 -13.83
C VAL A 65 -0.11 -8.67 -15.35
N ALA A 66 0.92 -8.14 -16.03
CA ALA A 66 1.00 -8.20 -17.49
C ALA A 66 1.16 -9.65 -18.02
N GLU A 67 1.75 -10.54 -17.21
CA GLU A 67 1.86 -11.97 -17.47
C GLU A 67 0.59 -12.77 -17.08
N GLY A 68 -0.44 -12.11 -16.57
CA GLY A 68 -1.73 -12.73 -16.22
C GLY A 68 -1.85 -13.18 -14.75
N VAL A 69 -0.87 -12.87 -13.90
CA VAL A 69 -1.01 -13.08 -12.45
C VAL A 69 -2.01 -12.08 -11.88
N SER A 70 -2.84 -12.53 -10.93
CA SER A 70 -3.78 -11.62 -10.27
C SER A 70 -3.06 -10.55 -9.43
N ILE A 71 -3.72 -9.42 -9.19
CA ILE A 71 -3.12 -8.28 -8.48
C ILE A 71 -2.80 -8.68 -7.03
N HIS A 72 -3.76 -9.33 -6.36
CA HIS A 72 -3.59 -9.70 -4.96
C HIS A 72 -2.47 -10.73 -4.76
N GLU A 73 -2.36 -11.73 -5.63
CA GLU A 73 -1.26 -12.70 -5.58
C GLU A 73 0.08 -12.02 -5.81
N SER A 74 0.16 -11.14 -6.81
CA SER A 74 1.40 -10.46 -7.13
C SER A 74 1.85 -9.52 -6.01
N LEU A 75 0.95 -8.69 -5.46
CA LEU A 75 1.26 -7.87 -4.30
C LEU A 75 1.65 -8.73 -3.09
N GLY A 76 0.99 -9.89 -2.91
CA GLY A 76 1.27 -10.84 -1.83
C GLY A 76 2.68 -11.44 -1.85
N ARG A 77 3.40 -11.36 -2.97
CA ARG A 77 4.81 -11.78 -3.07
C ARG A 77 5.78 -10.81 -2.38
N HIS A 78 5.32 -9.62 -1.98
CA HIS A 78 6.16 -8.59 -1.39
C HIS A 78 5.80 -8.35 0.09
N PRO A 79 6.72 -8.59 1.05
CA PRO A 79 6.47 -8.45 2.49
C PRO A 79 6.07 -7.05 2.94
N ILE A 80 6.33 -6.03 2.12
CA ILE A 80 5.98 -4.64 2.43
C ILE A 80 4.47 -4.41 2.42
N PHE A 81 3.68 -5.24 1.73
CA PHE A 81 2.22 -5.13 1.71
C PHE A 81 1.59 -5.99 2.83
N PRO A 82 0.85 -5.39 3.77
CA PRO A 82 0.21 -6.11 4.85
C PRO A 82 -0.83 -7.12 4.34
N THR A 83 -0.91 -8.28 4.98
CA THR A 83 -1.88 -9.34 4.64
C THR A 83 -3.31 -8.82 4.54
N MET A 84 -3.71 -7.91 5.44
CA MET A 84 -5.04 -7.29 5.44
C MET A 84 -5.35 -6.55 4.13
N MET A 85 -4.37 -5.80 3.60
CA MET A 85 -4.51 -5.11 2.32
C MET A 85 -4.64 -6.11 1.16
N ILE A 86 -3.83 -7.17 1.15
CA ILE A 86 -3.88 -8.22 0.14
C ILE A 86 -5.25 -8.91 0.12
N GLN A 87 -5.76 -9.30 1.30
CA GLN A 87 -7.06 -9.94 1.43
C GLN A 87 -8.20 -9.06 0.93
N MET A 88 -8.16 -7.77 1.25
CA MET A 88 -9.16 -6.82 0.77
C MET A 88 -9.10 -6.72 -0.77
N ILE A 89 -7.91 -6.54 -1.35
CA ILE A 89 -7.75 -6.49 -2.81
C ILE A 89 -8.27 -7.78 -3.46
N SER A 90 -7.96 -8.95 -2.90
CA SER A 90 -8.46 -10.25 -3.37
C SER A 90 -9.99 -10.33 -3.42
N VAL A 91 -10.67 -9.86 -2.35
CA VAL A 91 -12.14 -9.78 -2.32
C VAL A 91 -12.65 -8.82 -3.39
N GLY A 92 -12.01 -7.67 -3.56
CA GLY A 92 -12.36 -6.69 -4.59
C GLY A 92 -12.19 -7.22 -6.02
N GLU A 93 -11.10 -7.93 -6.27
CA GLU A 93 -10.76 -8.54 -7.55
C GLU A 93 -11.75 -9.65 -7.92
N THR A 94 -11.97 -10.60 -7.00
CA THR A 94 -12.90 -11.73 -7.21
C THR A 94 -14.35 -11.28 -7.43
N THR A 95 -14.78 -10.22 -6.74
CA THR A 95 -16.17 -9.72 -6.82
C THR A 95 -16.38 -8.65 -7.89
N GLY A 96 -15.32 -8.25 -8.61
CA GLY A 96 -15.36 -7.12 -9.55
C GLY A 96 -15.57 -5.76 -8.88
N LYS A 97 -15.45 -5.67 -7.56
CA LYS A 97 -15.69 -4.45 -6.75
C LYS A 97 -14.39 -3.80 -6.27
N LEU A 98 -13.32 -3.93 -7.05
CA LEU A 98 -11.99 -3.39 -6.74
C LEU A 98 -12.01 -1.89 -6.35
N PRO A 99 -12.74 -0.97 -7.02
CA PRO A 99 -12.78 0.43 -6.60
C PRO A 99 -13.30 0.62 -5.17
N ARG A 100 -14.36 -0.11 -4.81
CA ARG A 100 -14.95 -0.06 -3.47
C ARG A 100 -13.97 -0.59 -2.44
N THR A 101 -13.29 -1.69 -2.74
CA THR A 101 -12.39 -2.29 -1.76
C THR A 101 -11.11 -1.49 -1.56
N LEU A 102 -10.57 -0.87 -2.62
CA LEU A 102 -9.47 0.09 -2.50
C LEU A 102 -9.84 1.28 -1.62
N MET A 103 -11.06 1.81 -1.75
CA MET A 103 -11.56 2.85 -0.83
C MET A 103 -11.64 2.35 0.61
N ASN A 104 -12.05 1.09 0.84
CA ASN A 104 -12.07 0.52 2.19
C ASN A 104 -10.65 0.43 2.79
N VAL A 105 -9.65 0.04 1.99
CA VAL A 105 -8.24 0.01 2.42
C VAL A 105 -7.73 1.42 2.72
N ALA A 106 -8.02 2.41 1.86
CA ALA A 106 -7.66 3.81 2.11
C ALA A 106 -8.28 4.35 3.40
N ASN A 107 -9.57 4.05 3.63
CA ASN A 107 -10.29 4.44 4.85
C ASN A 107 -9.72 3.76 6.10
N PHE A 108 -9.24 2.52 5.99
CA PHE A 108 -8.52 1.86 7.06
C PHE A 108 -7.25 2.62 7.42
N TYR A 109 -6.39 2.92 6.45
CA TYR A 109 -5.17 3.69 6.71
C TYR A 109 -5.44 5.09 7.27
N ASN A 110 -6.44 5.80 6.76
CA ASN A 110 -6.84 7.12 7.28
C ASN A 110 -7.23 7.09 8.77
N ARG A 111 -7.74 5.95 9.28
CA ARG A 111 -8.04 5.77 10.71
C ARG A 111 -6.84 5.30 11.51
N GLU A 112 -6.01 4.43 10.95
CA GLU A 112 -4.87 3.85 11.65
C GLU A 112 -3.68 4.80 11.76
N ILE A 113 -3.44 5.65 10.76
CA ILE A 113 -2.32 6.60 10.77
C ILE A 113 -2.39 7.52 11.98
N PRO A 114 -3.51 8.25 12.24
CA PRO A 114 -3.62 9.10 13.43
C PRO A 114 -3.50 8.33 14.75
N ARG A 115 -4.02 7.09 14.81
CA ARG A 115 -3.92 6.23 16.01
C ARG A 115 -2.48 5.87 16.32
N ARG A 116 -1.71 5.46 15.31
CA ARG A 116 -0.28 5.13 15.46
C ARG A 116 0.54 6.37 15.82
N VAL A 117 0.27 7.49 15.16
CA VAL A 117 0.90 8.79 15.48
C VAL A 117 0.64 9.13 16.96
N LYS A 118 -0.62 9.10 17.42
CA LYS A 118 -0.95 9.37 18.82
C LYS A 118 -0.20 8.46 19.78
N LYS A 119 -0.11 7.16 19.50
CA LYS A 119 0.61 6.20 20.34
C LYS A 119 2.13 6.48 20.43
N ILE A 120 2.73 7.08 19.40
CA ILE A 120 4.15 7.46 19.43
C ILE A 120 4.37 8.70 20.30
N PHE A 121 3.46 9.68 20.24
CA PHE A 121 3.59 10.95 20.98
C PHE A 121 3.02 10.92 22.40
N THR A 122 2.06 10.03 22.67
CA THR A 122 1.56 9.77 24.02
C THR A 122 2.48 8.74 24.67
N ILE A 123 3.55 9.23 25.30
CA ILE A 123 4.34 8.50 26.30
C ILE A 123 3.54 8.41 27.60
#